data_AF-A0A853CVP4-F1
#
_entry.id   AF-A0A853CVP4-F1
#
_cell.length_a   1.000
_cell.length_b   1.000
_cell.length_c   1.000
_cell.angle_alpha   90.00
_cell.angle_beta   90.00
_cell.angle_gamma   90.00
#
_symmetry.space_group_name_H-M   'P 1'
#
loop_
_entity.id
_entity.type
_entity.pdbx_description
1 polymer ?
#
loop_
_entity_poly.entity_id
_entity_poly.type
_entity_poly.pdbx_seq_one_letter_code
_entity_poly.pdbx_strand_id
1 'polypeptide(L)' 'MIHNTAAILNNWGSEGWELVQVVTGPEGGLVAYLKRPVQAEDAA' A
#
# COMPACT_ATOMS: atom_id res chain seq x y z
N MET A 1 13.41 5.29 -16.86
CA MET A 1 12.45 4.40 -16.15
C MET A 1 12.09 5.11 -14.86
N ILE A 2 10.87 5.66 -14.76
CA ILE A 2 10.43 6.43 -13.60
C ILE A 2 10.03 5.43 -12.52
N HIS A 3 10.70 5.44 -11.37
CA HIS A 3 10.22 4.74 -10.18
C HIS A 3 8.97 5.49 -9.67
N ASN A 4 7.82 5.18 -10.26
CA ASN A 4 6.56 5.78 -9.86
C ASN A 4 6.07 5.04 -8.62
N THR A 5 6.38 5.57 -7.44
CA THR A 5 5.97 4.98 -6.16
C THR A 5 4.46 4.76 -6.12
N ALA A 6 3.65 5.66 -6.71
CA ALA A 6 2.21 5.48 -6.77
C ALA A 6 1.78 4.25 -7.58
N ALA A 7 2.50 3.88 -8.64
CA ALA A 7 2.21 2.65 -9.39
C ALA A 7 2.44 1.39 -8.55
N ILE A 8 3.51 1.38 -7.73
CA ILE A 8 3.82 0.27 -6.82
C ILE A 8 2.73 0.16 -5.73
N LEU A 9 2.31 1.29 -5.14
CA LEU A 9 1.27 1.30 -4.11
C LEU A 9 -0.08 0.79 -4.62
N ASN A 10 -0.45 1.13 -5.85
CA ASN A 10 -1.70 0.65 -6.46
C ASN A 10 -1.70 -0.88 -6.67
N ASN A 11 -0.56 -1.48 -7.05
CA ASN A 11 -0.48 -2.94 -7.22
C ASN A 11 -0.81 -3.69 -5.92
N TRP A 12 -0.36 -3.18 -4.77
CA TRP A 12 -0.58 -3.84 -3.48
C TRP A 12 -2.04 -3.73 -3.05
N GLY A 13 -2.71 -2.62 -3.40
CA GLY A 13 -4.16 -2.48 -3.25
C GLY A 13 -4.94 -3.58 -3.97
N SER A 14 -4.53 -3.92 -5.20
CA SER A 14 -5.14 -5.03 -5.96
C SER A 14 -4.84 -6.42 -5.38
N GLU A 15 -3.75 -6.57 -4.61
CA GLU A 15 -3.42 -7.81 -3.89
C GLU A 15 -4.19 -7.97 -2.56
N GLY A 16 -5.17 -7.11 -2.30
CA GLY A 16 -6.04 -7.19 -1.11
C GLY A 16 -5.46 -6.49 0.12
N TRP A 17 -4.46 -5.62 -0.06
CA TRP A 17 -3.94 -4.78 1.01
C TRP A 17 -4.71 -3.46 1.06
N GLU A 18 -5.21 -3.11 2.23
CA GLU A 18 -5.87 -1.83 2.44
C GLU A 18 -4.82 -0.75 2.74
N LEU A 19 -4.82 0.33 1.96
CA LEU A 19 -3.96 1.48 2.20
C LEU A 19 -4.49 2.29 3.40
N VAL A 20 -3.73 2.31 4.49
CA VAL A 20 -4.13 3.00 5.73
C VAL A 20 -3.57 4.43 5.76
N GLN A 21 -2.33 4.61 5.33
CA GLN A 21 -1.66 5.91 5.41
C GLN A 21 -0.53 6.04 4.40
N VAL A 22 -0.32 7.24 3.88
CA VAL A 22 0.86 7.61 3.10
C VAL A 22 1.57 8.77 3.79
N VAL A 23 2.89 8.65 3.97
CA VAL A 23 3.74 9.70 4.54
C VAL A 23 4.89 10.03 3.60
N THR A 24 5.26 11.30 3.58
CA THR A 24 6.49 11.74 2.93
C THR A 24 7.63 11.59 3.93
N GLY A 25 8.61 10.76 3.59
CA GLY A 25 9.82 10.60 4.37
C GLY A 25 10.67 11.88 4.39
N PRO A 26 11.54 12.04 5.39
CA PRO A 26 12.36 13.25 5.56
C PRO A 26 13.29 13.54 4.38
N GLU A 27 13.61 12.53 3.56
CA GLU A 27 14.45 12.65 2.36
C GLU A 27 13.63 12.71 1.04
N GLY A 28 12.31 12.89 1.11
CA GLY A 28 11.44 13.08 -0.05
C GLY A 28 10.89 11.80 -0.70
N GLY A 29 11.12 10.63 -0.12
CA GLY A 29 10.51 9.36 -0.54
C GLY A 29 9.09 9.18 0.00
N LEU A 30 8.21 8.49 -0.74
CA LEU A 30 6.87 8.14 -0.24
C LEU A 30 6.91 6.78 0.47
N VAL A 31 6.36 6.72 1.68
CA VAL A 31 6.16 5.50 2.46
C VAL A 31 4.66 5.30 2.62
N ALA A 32 4.19 4.09 2.34
CA ALA A 32 2.80 3.71 2.58
C ALA A 32 2.72 2.61 3.63
N TYR A 33 1.75 2.74 4.52
CA TYR A 33 1.37 1.71 5.46
C TYR A 33 0.12 1.02 4.93
N LEU A 34 0.21 -0.29 4.72
CA LEU A 34 -0.92 -1.10 4.30
C LEU A 34 -1.24 -2.14 5.36
N LYS A 35 -2.52 -2.47 5.49
CA LYS A 35 -3.01 -3.51 6.40
C LYS A 35 -3.59 -4.65 5.57
N ARG A 36 -3.23 -5.88 5.96
CA ARG A 36 -3.90 -7.08 5.47
C ARG A 36 -5.13 -7.38 6.34
N PRO A 37 -6.28 -7.75 5.78
CA PRO A 37 -7.39 -8.26 6.58
C PRO A 37 -6.92 -9.48 7.39
N VAL A 38 -7.15 -9.43 8.71
CA VAL A 38 -6.89 -10.58 9.60
C VAL A 38 -7.98 -11.59 9.29
N GLN A 39 -7.61 -12.75 8.74
CA GLN A 39 -8.45 -13.85 8.29
C GLN A 39 -9.80 -13.94 9.03
N ALA A 40 -10.80 -13.21 8.52
CA ALA A 40 -12.18 -13.16 8.99
C ALA A 40 -13.16 -12.79 7.86
N GLU A 41 -12.67 -12.26 6.74
CA GLU A 41 -13.50 -11.86 5.58
C GLU A 41 -13.26 -12.67 4.29
N ASP A 42 -12.44 -13.74 4.35
CA ASP A 42 -12.18 -14.65 3.20
C ASP A 42 -12.76 -16.05 3.47
N ALA A 43 -13.90 -16.09 4.16
CA ALA A 43 -14.69 -17.30 4.40
C ALA A 43 -16.16 -17.01 4.09
N ALA A 44 -16.47 -16.84 2.81
CA ALA A 44 -17.82 -16.89 2.27
C ALA A 44 -17.80 -17.54 0.88
#